data_AF-R1EZR1-F1
#
_entry.id   AF-R1EZR1-F1
#
_cell.length_a   1.000
_cell.length_b   1.000
_cell.length_c   1.000
_cell.angle_alpha   90.00
_cell.angle_beta   90.00
_cell.angle_gamma   90.00
#
_symmetry.space_group_name_H-M   'P 1'
#
loop_
_entity.id
_entity.type
_entity.pdbx_description
1 polymer ?
#
loop_
_entity_poly.entity_id
_entity_poly.type
_entity_poly.pdbx_seq_one_letter_code
_entity_poly.pdbx_strand_id
1 'polypeptide(L)'
;MPRLSVADALAIHHAIHSTADTVTLADGTVCRIIVSANRCRRCDLPLGMFSSNAKLMAQNMDKDSAAAKRARQGAQITHIIPLGANGQHGTYNWGMIEDGRIAKKCFVLEDPTRPPQDPARTPHGHLRAACTYLDCPYNERTEAKRTGALWDAEGEGSQKAILHRPALARSLRRPS
;
A
#
# COMPACT_ATOMS: atom_id res chain seq x y z
N MET A 1 9.00 12.02 -5.60
CA MET A 1 7.66 12.18 -6.20
C MET A 1 6.63 12.33 -5.08
N PRO A 2 5.64 13.22 -5.24
CA PRO A 2 4.64 13.49 -4.20
C PRO A 2 3.75 12.25 -3.96
N ARG A 3 3.11 12.20 -2.80
CA ARG A 3 2.04 11.23 -2.47
C ARG A 3 0.68 11.89 -2.65
N LEU A 4 -0.38 11.09 -2.73
CA LEU A 4 -1.74 11.61 -2.85
C LEU A 4 -2.15 12.27 -1.53
N SER A 5 -2.57 13.54 -1.57
CA SER A 5 -3.04 14.21 -0.35
C SER A 5 -4.33 13.59 0.17
N VAL A 6 -4.60 13.74 1.47
CA VAL A 6 -5.88 13.26 2.04
C VAL A 6 -7.05 14.04 1.42
N ALA A 7 -6.89 15.34 1.18
CA ALA A 7 -7.90 16.17 0.55
C ALA A 7 -8.24 15.70 -0.87
N ASP A 8 -7.22 15.41 -1.69
CA ASP A 8 -7.41 14.90 -3.05
C ASP A 8 -8.07 13.51 -3.04
N ALA A 9 -7.67 12.64 -2.12
CA ALA A 9 -8.30 11.32 -1.97
C ALA A 9 -9.79 11.42 -1.61
N LEU A 10 -10.17 12.38 -0.76
CA LEU A 10 -11.56 12.67 -0.42
C LEU A 10 -12.32 13.33 -1.57
N ALA A 11 -11.69 14.23 -2.34
CA ALA A 11 -12.28 14.80 -3.54
C ALA A 11 -12.61 13.72 -4.59
N ILE A 12 -11.68 12.79 -4.82
CA ILE A 12 -11.90 11.63 -5.69
C ILE A 12 -13.03 10.75 -5.14
N HIS A 13 -13.07 10.51 -3.83
CA HIS A 13 -14.16 9.76 -3.20
C HIS A 13 -15.53 10.39 -3.45
N HIS A 14 -15.67 11.70 -3.24
CA HIS A 14 -16.91 12.43 -3.53
C HIS A 14 -17.29 12.35 -5.02
N ALA A 15 -16.32 12.46 -5.93
CA ALA A 15 -16.57 12.30 -7.36
C ALA A 15 -17.04 10.87 -7.71
N ILE A 16 -16.45 9.85 -7.11
CA ILE A 16 -16.86 8.44 -7.29
C ILE A 16 -18.30 8.19 -6.85
N HIS A 17 -18.77 8.84 -5.78
CA HIS A 17 -20.14 8.65 -5.25
C HIS A 17 -21.15 9.73 -5.69
N SER A 18 -20.77 10.64 -6.57
CA SER A 18 -21.66 11.63 -7.20
C SER A 18 -21.96 11.25 -8.65
N THR A 19 -22.48 12.20 -9.43
CA THR A 19 -22.67 12.07 -10.89
C THR A 19 -21.49 12.59 -11.71
N ALA A 20 -20.43 13.10 -11.09
CA ALA A 20 -19.32 13.73 -11.79
C ALA A 20 -18.49 12.76 -12.64
N ASP A 21 -18.12 13.13 -13.86
CA ASP A 21 -17.28 12.29 -14.73
C ASP A 21 -15.79 12.57 -14.59
N THR A 22 -15.44 13.66 -13.91
CA THR A 22 -14.06 14.08 -13.66
C THR A 22 -13.92 14.69 -12.26
N VAL A 23 -12.68 14.77 -11.80
CA VAL A 23 -12.28 15.48 -10.58
C VAL A 23 -10.97 16.21 -10.84
N THR A 24 -10.89 17.48 -10.42
CA THR A 24 -9.66 18.27 -10.48
C THR A 24 -8.99 18.23 -9.11
N LEU A 25 -7.73 17.77 -9.06
CA LEU A 25 -6.93 17.71 -7.86
C LEU A 25 -6.33 19.09 -7.53
N ALA A 26 -5.79 19.25 -6.32
CA ALA A 26 -5.22 20.52 -5.85
C ALA A 26 -4.08 21.07 -6.72
N ASP A 27 -3.33 20.19 -7.39
CA ASP A 27 -2.26 20.54 -8.34
C ASP A 27 -2.77 20.89 -9.75
N GLY A 28 -4.09 20.89 -9.96
CA GLY A 28 -4.75 21.14 -11.25
C GLY A 28 -4.91 19.90 -12.12
N THR A 29 -4.41 18.73 -11.69
CA THR A 29 -4.55 17.49 -12.44
C THR A 29 -6.02 17.09 -12.56
N VAL A 30 -6.47 16.84 -13.79
CA VAL A 30 -7.82 16.33 -14.03
C VAL A 30 -7.80 14.81 -14.13
N CYS A 31 -8.46 14.14 -13.19
CA CYS A 31 -8.64 12.70 -13.17
C CYS A 31 -10.05 12.33 -13.70
N ARG A 32 -10.15 11.25 -14.46
CA ARG A 32 -11.43 10.75 -15.00
C ARG A 32 -12.05 9.71 -14.08
N ILE A 33 -13.37 9.77 -13.94
CA ILE A 33 -14.18 8.73 -13.30
C ILE A 33 -14.61 7.72 -14.37
N ILE A 34 -14.24 6.47 -14.17
CA ILE A 34 -14.50 5.35 -15.08
C ILE A 34 -15.54 4.45 -14.41
N VAL A 35 -16.56 4.05 -15.17
CA VAL A 35 -17.51 3.02 -14.75
C VAL A 35 -17.01 1.67 -15.26
N SER A 36 -16.76 0.72 -14.36
CA SER A 36 -16.37 -0.64 -14.76
C SER A 36 -17.57 -1.51 -15.13
N ALA A 37 -17.31 -2.66 -15.76
CA ALA A 37 -18.35 -3.59 -16.22
C ALA A 37 -19.30 -4.07 -15.10
N ASN A 38 -18.81 -4.13 -13.86
CA ASN A 38 -19.61 -4.43 -12.66
C ASN A 38 -20.28 -3.18 -12.06
N ARG A 39 -20.43 -2.09 -12.82
CA ARG A 39 -21.06 -0.82 -12.44
C ARG A 39 -20.36 -0.06 -11.30
N CYS A 40 -19.17 -0.47 -10.88
CA CYS A 40 -18.39 0.31 -9.91
C CYS A 40 -17.78 1.54 -10.58
N ARG A 41 -17.94 2.69 -9.95
CA ARG A 41 -17.22 3.91 -10.33
C ARG A 41 -15.80 3.87 -9.74
N ARG A 42 -14.80 4.25 -10.53
CA ARG A 42 -13.39 4.26 -10.12
C ARG A 42 -12.62 5.42 -10.72
N CYS A 43 -11.48 5.73 -10.16
CA CYS A 43 -10.53 6.72 -10.64
C CYS A 43 -9.14 6.07 -10.65
N ASP A 44 -8.51 6.02 -11.82
CA ASP A 44 -7.15 5.50 -11.99
C ASP A 44 -6.21 6.71 -11.98
N LEU A 45 -5.27 6.78 -11.00
CA LEU A 45 -4.35 7.91 -10.92
C LEU A 45 -3.31 7.85 -12.06
N PRO A 46 -2.83 9.01 -12.57
CA PRO A 46 -1.84 9.03 -13.64
C PRO A 46 -0.54 8.32 -13.23
N LEU A 47 -0.02 7.49 -14.15
CA LEU A 47 1.24 6.77 -13.95
C LEU A 47 2.41 7.75 -13.77
N GLY A 48 3.26 7.50 -12.78
CA GLY A 48 4.47 8.30 -12.56
C GLY A 48 4.26 9.70 -11.96
N MET A 49 3.01 10.09 -11.68
CA MET A 49 2.72 11.38 -11.03
C MET A 49 2.91 11.32 -9.52
N PHE A 50 2.63 10.15 -8.92
CA PHE A 50 2.85 9.89 -7.51
C PHE A 50 3.99 8.89 -7.30
N SER A 51 4.53 8.83 -6.08
CA SER A 51 5.52 7.80 -5.69
C SER A 51 5.03 6.36 -5.86
N SER A 52 3.74 6.18 -6.14
CA SER A 52 3.09 4.90 -6.38
C SER A 52 1.84 5.09 -7.23
N ASN A 53 1.70 4.24 -8.24
CA ASN A 53 0.46 4.13 -9.00
C ASN A 53 -0.66 3.67 -8.05
N ALA A 54 -1.86 4.20 -8.17
CA ALA A 54 -3.00 3.74 -7.39
C ALA A 54 -4.31 3.91 -8.14
N LYS A 55 -5.28 3.10 -7.74
CA LYS A 55 -6.67 3.16 -8.19
C LYS A 55 -7.57 3.34 -6.99
N LEU A 56 -8.48 4.30 -7.08
CA LEU A 56 -9.55 4.47 -6.11
C LEU A 56 -10.83 3.92 -6.72
N MET A 57 -11.51 2.98 -6.04
CA MET A 57 -12.64 2.26 -6.61
C MET A 57 -13.76 2.12 -5.60
N ALA A 58 -15.00 2.42 -6.01
CA ALA A 58 -16.19 2.17 -5.20
C ALA A 58 -16.29 0.69 -4.81
N GLN A 59 -16.85 0.42 -3.63
CA GLN A 59 -17.16 -0.92 -3.20
C GLN A 59 -18.08 -1.61 -4.21
N ASN A 60 -17.68 -2.81 -4.65
CA ASN A 60 -18.54 -3.66 -5.46
C ASN A 60 -19.67 -4.24 -4.59
N MET A 61 -20.91 -3.84 -4.89
CA MET A 61 -22.12 -4.27 -4.19
C MET A 61 -22.54 -5.70 -4.54
N ASP A 62 -21.90 -6.38 -5.48
CA ASP A 62 -22.18 -7.78 -5.80
C ASP A 62 -21.32 -8.74 -4.98
N LYS A 63 -20.31 -8.23 -4.25
CA LYS A 63 -19.43 -9.06 -3.41
C LYS A 63 -20.09 -9.43 -2.08
N ASP A 64 -19.77 -10.60 -1.55
CA ASP A 64 -20.10 -10.93 -0.16
C ASP A 64 -18.95 -10.53 0.77
N SER A 65 -18.93 -9.25 1.14
CA SER A 65 -17.98 -8.71 2.11
C SER A 65 -18.69 -7.81 3.11
N ALA A 66 -18.09 -7.61 4.29
CA ALA A 66 -18.63 -6.69 5.29
C ALA A 66 -18.79 -5.26 4.73
N ALA A 67 -17.83 -4.80 3.93
CA ALA A 67 -17.93 -3.53 3.23
C ALA A 67 -19.06 -3.51 2.20
N ALA A 68 -19.26 -4.58 1.43
CA ALA A 68 -20.39 -4.65 0.50
C ALA A 68 -21.75 -4.63 1.22
N LYS A 69 -21.87 -5.27 2.39
CA LYS A 69 -23.07 -5.21 3.23
C LYS A 69 -23.38 -3.79 3.68
N ARG A 70 -22.38 -3.04 4.17
CA ARG A 70 -22.55 -1.63 4.54
C ARG A 70 -22.84 -0.73 3.34
N ALA A 71 -22.18 -0.95 2.21
CA ALA A 71 -22.46 -0.19 0.99
C ALA A 71 -23.91 -0.38 0.49
N ARG A 72 -24.46 -1.60 0.59
CA ARG A 72 -25.89 -1.87 0.31
C ARG A 72 -26.84 -1.17 1.29
N GLN A 73 -26.37 -0.83 2.48
CA GLN A 73 -27.13 -0.08 3.48
C GLN A 73 -27.00 1.45 3.30
N GLY A 74 -26.24 1.91 2.28
CA GLY A 74 -26.09 3.33 1.94
C GLY A 74 -24.73 3.92 2.29
N ALA A 75 -23.81 3.17 2.91
CA ALA A 75 -22.47 3.66 3.19
C ALA A 75 -21.69 3.93 1.90
N GLN A 76 -21.06 5.10 1.79
CA GLN A 76 -20.20 5.43 0.68
C GLN A 76 -18.81 4.85 0.95
N ILE A 77 -18.45 3.76 0.28
CA ILE A 77 -17.17 3.08 0.50
C ILE A 77 -16.32 3.10 -0.77
N THR A 78 -15.08 3.58 -0.63
CA THR A 78 -14.07 3.59 -1.69
C THR A 78 -12.78 2.92 -1.21
N HIS A 79 -12.27 1.97 -1.98
CA HIS A 79 -10.98 1.32 -1.76
C HIS A 79 -9.87 2.09 -2.46
N ILE A 80 -8.76 2.31 -1.77
CA ILE A 80 -7.52 2.84 -2.33
C ILE A 80 -6.58 1.65 -2.55
N ILE A 81 -6.41 1.26 -3.80
CA ILE A 81 -5.65 0.09 -4.22
C ILE A 81 -4.32 0.57 -4.81
N PRO A 82 -3.20 0.38 -4.11
CA PRO A 82 -1.89 0.63 -4.68
C PRO A 82 -1.64 -0.34 -5.84
N LEU A 83 -1.01 0.15 -6.89
CA LEU A 83 -0.65 -0.60 -8.08
C LEU A 83 0.88 -0.65 -8.19
N GLY A 84 1.40 -1.81 -8.57
CA GLY A 84 2.81 -1.97 -8.91
C GLY A 84 3.17 -1.25 -10.22
N ALA A 85 4.45 -1.27 -10.59
CA ALA A 85 4.97 -0.67 -11.84
C ALA A 85 4.23 -1.21 -13.08
N ASN A 86 3.83 -2.48 -13.06
CA ASN A 86 3.14 -3.15 -14.17
C ASN A 86 1.60 -3.09 -14.05
N GLY A 87 1.05 -2.21 -13.21
CA GLY A 87 -0.40 -2.09 -12.98
C GLY A 87 -1.04 -3.23 -12.17
N GLN A 88 -0.24 -4.18 -11.68
CA GLN A 88 -0.72 -5.27 -10.83
C GLN A 88 -1.22 -4.73 -9.48
N HIS A 89 -2.28 -5.31 -8.95
CA HIS A 89 -2.83 -4.92 -7.65
C HIS A 89 -1.85 -5.29 -6.53
N GLY A 90 -1.43 -4.29 -5.75
CA GLY A 90 -0.77 -4.54 -4.48
C GLY A 90 -1.75 -5.21 -3.52
N THR A 91 -1.43 -6.39 -3.03
CA THR A 91 -2.24 -7.12 -2.04
C THR A 91 -2.03 -6.60 -0.62
N TYR A 92 -0.96 -5.83 -0.39
CA TYR A 92 -0.57 -5.29 0.91
C TYR A 92 -0.76 -3.77 0.98
N ASN A 93 -1.02 -3.26 2.19
CA ASN A 93 -1.10 -1.82 2.50
C ASN A 93 -2.12 -1.03 1.66
N TRP A 94 -3.26 -1.64 1.31
CA TRP A 94 -4.41 -0.94 0.73
C TRP A 94 -5.16 -0.09 1.77
N GLY A 95 -5.85 0.95 1.30
CA GLY A 95 -6.56 1.92 2.14
C GLY A 95 -8.05 1.96 1.85
N MET A 96 -8.81 2.62 2.71
CA MET A 96 -10.27 2.68 2.62
C MET A 96 -10.77 4.04 3.06
N ILE A 97 -11.73 4.57 2.31
CA ILE A 97 -12.51 5.75 2.64
C ILE A 97 -13.95 5.29 2.85
N GLU A 98 -14.54 5.70 3.96
CA GLU A 98 -15.94 5.42 4.31
C GLU A 98 -16.60 6.73 4.76
N ASP A 99 -17.69 7.10 4.11
CA ASP A 99 -18.50 8.30 4.38
C ASP A 99 -17.64 9.57 4.53
N GLY A 100 -16.75 9.81 3.54
CA GLY A 100 -15.88 10.98 3.52
C GLY A 100 -14.74 10.97 4.55
N ARG A 101 -14.44 9.83 5.19
CA ARG A 101 -13.37 9.71 6.19
C ARG A 101 -12.40 8.58 5.85
N ILE A 102 -11.12 8.76 6.18
CA ILE A 102 -10.12 7.70 6.03
C ILE A 102 -10.38 6.61 7.10
N ALA A 103 -11.04 5.53 6.69
CA ALA A 103 -11.33 4.38 7.55
C ALA A 103 -10.12 3.42 7.66
N LYS A 104 -9.26 3.38 6.64
CA LYS A 104 -8.00 2.62 6.66
C LYS A 104 -6.90 3.37 5.91
N LYS A 105 -5.78 3.64 6.58
CA LYS A 105 -4.61 4.28 5.98
C LYS A 105 -3.88 3.34 5.02
N CYS A 106 -3.23 3.92 4.01
CA CYS A 106 -2.32 3.23 3.09
C CYS A 106 -1.10 4.08 2.81
N PHE A 107 -0.07 3.48 2.20
CA PHE A 107 1.18 4.18 1.91
C PHE A 107 1.09 5.19 0.76
N VAL A 108 0.03 5.10 -0.06
CA VAL A 108 -0.26 6.01 -1.18
C VAL A 108 -0.63 7.39 -0.67
N LEU A 109 -1.34 7.44 0.46
CA LEU A 109 -1.72 8.69 1.11
C LEU A 109 -0.49 9.37 1.69
N GLU A 110 -0.46 10.69 1.57
CA GLU A 110 0.46 11.49 2.34
C GLU A 110 0.24 11.25 3.84
N ASP A 111 1.32 11.29 4.59
CA ASP A 111 1.27 11.30 6.03
C ASP A 111 2.17 12.45 6.48
N PRO A 112 1.60 13.58 6.95
CA PRO A 112 2.39 14.74 7.35
C PRO A 112 3.26 14.45 8.59
N THR A 113 2.98 13.36 9.32
CA THR A 113 3.79 12.92 10.46
C THR A 113 4.94 11.99 10.04
N ARG A 114 4.96 11.56 8.78
CA ARG A 114 5.99 10.66 8.27
C ARG A 114 7.20 11.48 7.79
N PRO A 115 8.41 11.21 8.29
CA PRO A 115 9.60 11.90 7.82
C PRO A 115 9.77 11.70 6.30
N PRO A 116 10.32 12.69 5.57
CA PRO A 116 10.58 12.58 4.14
C PRO A 116 11.29 11.26 3.83
N GLN A 117 10.70 10.44 2.96
CA GLN A 117 11.34 9.21 2.55
C GLN A 117 12.37 9.54 1.47
N ASP A 118 13.63 9.25 1.77
CA ASP A 118 14.71 9.22 0.78
C ASP A 118 14.30 8.28 -0.37
N PRO A 119 14.25 8.76 -1.63
CA PRO A 119 13.91 7.93 -2.79
C PRO A 119 14.88 6.75 -3.00
N ALA A 120 16.08 6.77 -2.41
CA ALA A 120 17.00 5.64 -2.41
C ALA A 120 16.66 4.56 -1.36
N ARG A 121 15.75 4.85 -0.42
CA ARG A 121 15.40 3.94 0.66
C ARG A 121 14.25 3.03 0.23
N THR A 122 14.60 1.90 -0.39
CA THR A 122 13.67 0.77 -0.53
C THR A 122 13.06 0.43 0.84
N PRO A 123 11.80 -0.03 0.91
CA PRO A 123 11.11 -0.33 2.18
C PRO A 123 11.89 -1.31 3.08
N HIS A 124 12.82 -2.06 2.50
CA HIS A 124 13.67 -3.03 3.16
C HIS A 124 15.16 -2.66 3.19
N GLY A 125 15.60 -1.50 2.65
CA GLY A 125 17.02 -1.12 2.63
C GLY A 125 17.66 -1.08 4.02
N HIS A 126 16.92 -0.65 5.04
CA HIS A 126 17.42 -0.67 6.43
C HIS A 126 17.48 -2.08 7.05
N LEU A 127 16.69 -3.04 6.54
CA LEU A 127 16.71 -4.43 6.97
C LEU A 127 17.89 -5.12 6.30
N ARG A 128 18.15 -4.84 5.02
CA ARG A 128 19.31 -5.37 4.29
C ARG A 128 20.65 -5.03 4.96
N ALA A 129 20.78 -3.84 5.55
CA ALA A 129 22.01 -3.42 6.24
C ALA A 129 22.20 -4.05 7.63
N ALA A 130 21.11 -4.46 8.30
CA ALA A 130 21.14 -5.02 9.65
C ALA A 130 20.96 -6.55 9.70
N CYS A 131 20.65 -7.18 8.56
CA CYS A 131 20.45 -8.62 8.48
C CYS A 131 21.66 -9.35 7.91
N THR A 132 21.87 -10.57 8.35
CA THR A 132 22.85 -11.48 7.76
C THR A 132 22.14 -12.33 6.71
N TYR A 133 22.69 -12.37 5.49
CA TYR A 133 22.21 -13.28 4.46
C TYR A 133 22.87 -14.64 4.65
N LEU A 134 22.05 -15.68 4.58
CA LEU A 134 22.48 -17.07 4.55
C LEU A 134 22.30 -17.57 3.13
N ASP A 135 23.35 -18.18 2.58
CA ASP A 135 23.24 -18.98 1.36
C ASP A 135 22.53 -20.29 1.73
N CYS A 136 21.23 -20.31 1.49
CA CYS A 136 20.34 -21.38 1.89
C CYS A 136 19.71 -21.99 0.62
N PRO A 137 20.07 -23.24 0.27
CA PRO A 137 19.41 -23.97 -0.79
C PRO A 137 17.89 -23.96 -0.64
N TYR A 138 17.14 -23.88 -1.75
CA TYR A 138 15.69 -23.73 -1.71
C TYR A 138 14.97 -24.86 -0.94
N ASN A 139 15.49 -26.08 -1.03
CA ASN A 139 15.00 -27.26 -0.30
C ASN A 139 15.19 -27.15 1.23
N GLU A 140 16.11 -26.31 1.71
CA GLU A 140 16.39 -26.08 3.14
C GLU A 140 15.62 -24.89 3.73
N ARG A 141 14.87 -24.16 2.89
CA ARG A 141 14.07 -22.98 3.27
C ARG A 141 13.18 -23.21 4.48
N THR A 142 12.59 -24.40 4.60
CA THR A 142 11.67 -24.72 5.72
C THR A 142 12.41 -24.77 7.05
N GLU A 143 13.64 -25.28 7.04
CA GLU A 143 14.49 -25.35 8.23
C GLU A 143 15.05 -23.97 8.59
N ALA A 144 15.51 -23.21 7.60
CA ALA A 144 15.93 -21.82 7.80
C ALA A 144 14.80 -20.94 8.37
N LYS A 145 13.55 -21.12 7.92
CA LYS A 145 12.40 -20.43 8.52
C LYS A 145 12.18 -20.77 9.99
N ARG A 146 12.47 -22.01 10.40
CA ARG A 146 12.33 -22.46 11.78
C ARG A 146 13.29 -21.73 12.73
N THR A 147 14.44 -21.27 12.23
CA THR A 147 15.40 -20.48 13.01
C THR A 147 15.08 -18.99 13.07
N GLY A 148 13.94 -18.58 12.49
CA GLY A 148 13.51 -17.18 12.43
C GLY A 148 14.01 -16.43 11.21
N ALA A 149 14.61 -17.12 10.22
CA ALA A 149 14.99 -16.48 8.96
C ALA A 149 13.78 -16.24 8.05
N LEU A 150 13.83 -15.13 7.30
CA LEU A 150 12.84 -14.75 6.29
C LEU A 150 13.42 -15.02 4.91
N TRP A 151 12.57 -15.27 3.91
CA TRP A 151 13.07 -15.50 2.55
C TRP A 151 13.21 -14.17 1.80
N ASP A 152 14.34 -13.92 1.13
CA ASP A 152 14.47 -12.73 0.29
C ASP A 152 13.66 -12.94 -1.00
N ALA A 153 12.67 -12.09 -1.24
CA ALA A 153 11.85 -12.14 -2.44
C ALA A 153 12.49 -11.37 -3.62
N GLU A 154 13.48 -10.50 -3.35
CA GLU A 154 14.12 -9.63 -4.33
C GLU A 154 15.60 -9.97 -4.55
N GLY A 155 16.09 -11.09 -4.00
CA GLY A 155 17.44 -11.56 -4.26
C GLY A 155 17.55 -12.07 -5.70
N GLU A 156 18.44 -11.47 -6.50
CA GLU A 156 18.92 -12.09 -7.75
C GLU A 156 19.58 -13.43 -7.39
N GLY A 157 18.80 -14.51 -7.46
CA GLY A 157 19.20 -15.86 -7.09
C GLY A 157 18.29 -16.47 -6.02
N SER A 158 17.59 -17.54 -6.41
CA SER A 158 16.59 -18.27 -5.63
C SER A 158 17.14 -19.04 -4.40
N GLN A 159 18.24 -18.61 -3.79
CA GLN A 159 19.04 -19.40 -2.83
C GLN A 159 19.45 -18.63 -1.56
N LYS A 160 18.72 -17.56 -1.17
CA LYS A 160 19.12 -16.72 -0.03
C LYS A 160 18.02 -16.54 0.99
N ALA A 161 18.36 -16.72 2.26
CA ALA A 161 17.53 -16.41 3.42
C ALA A 161 18.13 -15.23 4.20
N ILE A 162 17.28 -14.44 4.84
CA ILE A 162 17.61 -13.25 5.63
C ILE A 162 17.42 -13.60 7.10
N LEU A 163 18.49 -13.63 7.89
CA LEU A 163 18.38 -13.76 9.34
C LEU A 163 18.12 -12.38 9.97
N HIS A 164 16.91 -12.20 10.52
CA HIS A 164 16.56 -10.98 11.25
C HIS A 164 17.09 -11.06 12.68
N ARG A 165 18.21 -10.38 12.96
CA ARG A 165 18.70 -10.17 14.33
C ARG A 165 18.22 -8.79 14.82
N PRO A 166 17.10 -8.68 15.55
CA PRO A 166 16.86 -7.44 16.28
C PRO A 166 17.95 -7.33 17.34
N ALA A 167 18.70 -6.23 17.33
CA ALA A 167 19.69 -5.96 18.36
C ALA A 167 19.00 -6.06 19.73
N LEU A 168 19.47 -7.00 20.56
CA LEU A 168 19.36 -6.95 22.01
C LEU A 168 20.14 -5.71 22.50
N ALA A 169 19.59 -4.53 22.25
CA ALA A 169 19.97 -3.31 22.92
C ALA A 169 19.21 -3.24 24.24
N ARG A 170 19.59 -4.05 25.22
CA ARG A 170 19.34 -3.75 26.64
C ARG A 170 20.32 -4.48 27.58
N SER A 171 21.35 -3.71 27.96
CA SER A 171 21.94 -3.61 29.30
C SER A 171 22.40 -4.90 30.02
N LEU A 172 23.66 -5.26 29.80
CA LEU A 172 24.50 -5.84 30.85
C LEU A 172 25.80 -5.03 30.96
N ARG A 173 25.69 -3.84 31.57
CA ARG A 173 26.79 -3.27 32.35
C ARG A 173 26.35 -3.33 33.80
N ARG A 174 26.93 -4.23 34.58
CA ARG A 174 27.17 -4.00 36.01
C ARG A 174 28.68 -3.99 36.19
N PRO A 175 29.27 -2.93 36.74
CA PRO A 175 30.65 -2.99 37.18
C PRO A 175 30.74 -3.85 38.44
N SER A 176 31.93 -4.39 38.64
CA SER A 176 32.44 -5.10 39.81
C SER A 176 32.22 -4.34 41.12
#